data_AF-A0A3G5UL61-F1
#
_entry.id   AF-A0A3G5UL61-F1
#
_cell.length_a   1.000
_cell.length_b   1.000
_cell.length_c   1.000
_cell.angle_alpha   90.00
_cell.angle_beta   90.00
_cell.angle_gamma   90.00
#
_symmetry.space_group_name_H-M   'P 1'
#
loop_
_entity.id
_entity.type
_entity.pdbx_description
1 polymer ?
#
loop_
_entity_poly.entity_id
_entity_poly.type
_entity_poly.pdbx_seq_one_letter_code
_entity_poly.pdbx_strand_id
1 'polypeptide(L)' 'MKHDPLIPVPADMVHHIKERSEYPELALTLENLISLCNACHNKEHPEKGGGKKKNKRKIQFVKVKANKEFI' A
#
# COMPACT_ATOMS: atom_id res chain seq x y z
N MET A 1 -6.36 5.26 -2.98
CA MET A 1 -7.40 6.04 -3.68
C MET A 1 -8.75 5.46 -3.25
N LYS A 2 -9.79 6.29 -3.07
CA LYS A 2 -11.13 5.78 -2.82
C LYS A 2 -11.73 5.41 -4.18
N HIS A 3 -12.14 4.16 -4.35
CA HIS A 3 -12.86 3.74 -5.55
C HIS A 3 -14.27 4.31 -5.48
N ASP A 4 -14.71 4.93 -6.57
CA ASP A 4 -16.12 5.25 -6.74
C ASP A 4 -16.86 3.96 -7.13
N PRO A 5 -17.93 3.55 -6.42
CA PRO A 5 -18.61 2.29 -6.68
C PRO A 5 -19.31 2.23 -8.05
N LEU A 6 -19.48 3.35 -8.75
CA LEU A 6 -20.19 3.43 -10.03
C LEU A 6 -19.26 3.44 -11.25
N ILE A 7 -17.93 3.51 -11.05
CA ILE A 7 -16.96 3.59 -12.14
C ILE A 7 -15.90 2.49 -11.97
N PRO A 8 -15.85 1.49 -12.87
CA PRO A 8 -14.82 0.47 -12.80
C PRO A 8 -13.44 1.09 -13.04
N VAL A 9 -12.48 0.73 -12.19
CA VAL A 9 -11.08 1.15 -12.33
C VAL A 9 -10.35 0.07 -13.14
N PRO A 10 -9.52 0.44 -14.13
CA PRO A 10 -8.74 -0.53 -14.89
C PRO A 10 -7.84 -1.36 -13.97
N ALA A 11 -7.65 -2.63 -14.33
CA ALA A 11 -6.71 -3.49 -13.63
C ALA A 11 -5.27 -3.15 -14.04
N ASP A 12 -4.36 -3.21 -13.07
CA ASP A 12 -2.93 -2.98 -13.29
C ASP A 12 -2.13 -4.30 -13.31
N MET A 13 -2.66 -5.34 -12.66
CA MET A 13 -1.98 -6.62 -12.48
C MET A 13 -2.94 -7.79 -12.30
N VAL A 14 -2.40 -9.00 -12.40
CA VAL A 14 -3.08 -10.25 -12.08
C VAL A 14 -2.60 -10.76 -10.72
N HIS A 15 -3.54 -11.10 -9.85
CA HIS A 15 -3.32 -11.60 -8.51
C HIS A 15 -3.69 -13.09 -8.41
N HIS A 16 -2.89 -13.88 -7.70
CA HIS A 16 -3.21 -15.26 -7.38
C HIS A 16 -4.05 -15.32 -6.10
N ILE A 17 -5.28 -15.84 -6.18
CA ILE A 17 -6.20 -15.96 -5.04
C ILE A 17 -5.59 -16.89 -3.98
N LYS A 18 -5.08 -18.05 -4.41
CA LYS A 18 -4.19 -18.90 -3.61
C LYS A 18 -2.74 -18.61 -3.99
N GLU A 19 -1.89 -18.31 -3.01
CA GLU A 19 -0.50 -17.95 -3.27
C GLU A 19 0.22 -19.05 -4.06
N ARG A 20 0.96 -18.62 -5.10
CA ARG A 20 1.72 -19.51 -5.99
C ARG A 20 2.80 -20.32 -5.26
N SER A 21 3.35 -19.81 -4.16
CA SER A 21 4.34 -20.49 -3.31
C SER A 21 3.78 -21.75 -2.67
N GLU A 22 2.52 -21.71 -2.25
CA GLU A 22 1.84 -22.82 -1.59
C GLU A 22 1.16 -23.77 -2.58
N TYR A 23 0.63 -23.23 -3.69
CA TYR A 23 -0.13 -23.98 -4.69
C TYR A 23 0.44 -23.76 -6.11
N PRO A 24 1.66 -24.23 -6.40
CA PRO A 24 2.30 -24.03 -7.70
C PRO A 24 1.54 -24.66 -8.87
N GLU A 25 0.77 -25.72 -8.62
CA GLU A 25 -0.09 -26.38 -9.59
C GLU A 25 -1.26 -25.51 -10.06
N LEU A 26 -1.65 -24.51 -9.25
CA LEU A 26 -2.73 -23.56 -9.57
C LEU A 26 -2.23 -22.26 -10.20
N ALA A 27 -0.94 -22.16 -10.54
CA ALA A 27 -0.33 -20.90 -10.97
C ALA A 27 -0.92 -20.31 -12.25
N LEU A 28 -1.49 -21.15 -13.12
CA LEU A 28 -2.07 -20.78 -14.42
C LEU A 28 -3.56 -21.13 -14.53
N THR A 29 -4.18 -21.60 -13.44
CA THR A 29 -5.61 -21.90 -13.41
C THR A 29 -6.39 -20.59 -13.41
N LEU A 30 -7.22 -20.34 -14.43
CA LEU A 30 -7.97 -19.08 -14.57
C LEU A 30 -8.85 -18.78 -13.35
N GLU A 31 -9.43 -19.81 -12.74
CA GLU A 31 -10.25 -19.67 -11.52
C GLU A 31 -9.43 -19.23 -10.29
N ASN A 32 -8.10 -19.35 -10.33
CA ASN A 32 -7.17 -18.91 -9.29
C ASN A 32 -6.53 -17.53 -9.58
N LEU A 33 -6.87 -16.90 -10.72
CA LEU A 33 -6.32 -15.62 -11.14
C LEU A 33 -7.40 -14.54 -11.15
N ILE A 34 -7.10 -13.37 -10.59
CA ILE A 34 -8.01 -12.21 -10.60
C ILE A 34 -7.27 -10.94 -11.02
N SER A 35 -7.87 -10.18 -11.94
CA SER A 35 -7.31 -8.89 -12.38
C SER A 35 -7.69 -7.79 -11.39
N LEU A 36 -6.69 -7.16 -10.78
CA LEU A 36 -6.89 -6.12 -9.77
C LEU A 36 -6.08 -4.86 -10.09
N CYS A 37 -6.60 -3.70 -9.67
CA CYS A 37 -5.78 -2.49 -9.58
C CYS A 37 -4.84 -2.57 -8.36
N ASN A 38 -3.82 -1.73 -8.33
CA ASN A 38 -2.86 -1.64 -7.23
C ASN A 38 -3.52 -1.46 -5.85
N ALA A 39 -4.57 -0.62 -5.77
CA ALA A 39 -5.24 -0.33 -4.52
C ALA A 39 -6.03 -1.53 -3.98
N CYS A 40 -6.62 -2.35 -4.85
CA CYS A 40 -7.30 -3.58 -4.47
C CYS A 40 -6.29 -4.68 -4.12
N HIS A 41 -5.24 -4.85 -4.93
CA HIS A 41 -4.19 -5.83 -4.64
C HIS A 41 -3.55 -5.61 -3.25
N ASN A 42 -3.32 -4.36 -2.86
CA ASN A 42 -2.77 -4.03 -1.54
C ASN A 42 -3.73 -4.37 -0.37
N LYS A 43 -5.04 -4.45 -0.61
CA LYS A 43 -6.00 -4.88 0.43
C LYS A 43 -5.99 -6.38 0.64
N GLU A 44 -5.78 -7.15 -0.44
CA GLU A 44 -5.67 -8.61 -0.39
C GLU A 44 -4.38 -9.06 0.31
N HIS A 45 -3.33 -8.22 0.27
CA HIS A 45 -2.09 -8.43 1.02
C HIS A 45 -1.95 -7.43 2.19
N PRO A 46 -2.78 -7.51 3.24
CA PRO A 46 -2.68 -6.58 4.37
C PRO A 46 -1.32 -6.69 5.10
N GLU A 47 -0.64 -7.83 4.97
CA GLU A 47 0.70 -8.07 5.50
C GLU A 47 1.83 -7.38 4.71
N LYS A 48 1.68 -7.22 3.39
CA LYS A 48 2.66 -6.55 2.51
C LYS A 48 2.27 -5.10 2.18
N GLY A 49 1.00 -4.72 2.37
CA GLY A 49 0.40 -3.45 1.99
C GLY A 49 -0.12 -2.61 3.15
N GLY A 50 0.78 -1.93 3.88
CA GLY A 50 0.39 -0.82 4.76
C GLY A 50 0.10 -1.16 6.22
N GLY A 51 0.74 -2.21 6.76
CA GLY A 51 0.71 -2.55 8.17
C GLY A 51 1.07 -1.37 9.09
N LYS A 52 0.04 -0.84 9.76
CA LYS A 52 0.04 0.27 10.74
C LYS A 52 0.58 1.61 10.20
N LYS A 53 -0.22 2.68 10.30
CA LYS A 53 0.31 4.05 10.24
C LYS A 53 1.44 4.12 11.28
N LYS A 54 2.70 4.16 10.84
CA LYS A 54 3.82 4.43 11.75
C LYS A 54 3.49 5.75 12.42
N ASN A 55 3.34 5.76 13.74
CA ASN A 55 3.07 6.99 14.50
C ASN A 55 4.08 8.03 14.02
N LYS A 56 3.59 9.17 13.50
CA LYS A 56 4.47 10.28 13.11
C LYS A 56 5.30 10.62 14.34
N ARG A 57 6.61 10.38 14.29
CA ARG A 57 7.51 10.75 15.39
C ARG A 57 7.34 12.26 15.61
N LYS A 58 7.03 12.68 16.84
CA LYS A 58 7.05 14.11 17.19
C LYS A 58 8.50 14.57 17.09
N ILE A 59 8.85 15.22 15.99
CA ILE A 59 10.14 15.88 15.84
C ILE A 59 10.09 17.10 16.77
N GLN A 60 10.95 17.16 17.76
CA GLN A 60 11.11 18.38 18.57
C GLN A 60 11.99 19.35 17.79
N PHE A 61 11.43 20.45 17.33
CA PHE A 61 12.16 21.51 16.65
C PHE A 61 12.66 22.53 17.69
N VAL A 62 13.98 22.64 17.86
CA VAL A 62 14.58 23.72 18.66
C VAL A 62 14.68 24.95 17.76
N LYS A 63 13.92 25.99 18.09
CA LYS A 63 13.94 27.26 17.34
C LYS A 63 15.05 28.14 17.91
N VAL A 64 16.22 28.14 17.27
CA VAL A 64 17.34 29.02 17.66
C VAL A 64 17.13 30.39 17.04
N LYS A 65 17.16 31.45 17.86
CA LYS A 65 17.22 32.84 17.39
C LYS A 65 18.66 33.34 17.52
N ALA A 66 19.10 34.16 16.58
CA ALA A 66 20.42 34.81 16.66
C ALA A 66 20.50 35.65 17.94
N ASN A 67 21.62 35.57 18.64
CA ASN A 67 21.88 36.42 19.79
C ASN A 67 21.99 37.87 19.30
N LYS A 68 21.39 38.83 20.00
CA LYS A 68 21.55 40.24 19.66
C LYS A 68 22.99 40.64 19.97
N GLU A 69 23.73 41.01 18.93
CA GLU A 69 25.02 41.63 19.08
C GLU A 69 24.80 43.02 19.68
N PHE A 70 25.40 43.27 20.84
CA PHE A 70 25.46 44.61 21.42
C PHE A 70 26.65 45.31 20.77
N ILE A 71 26.35 46.32 19.94
CA ILE A 71 27.31 47.30 19.43
C ILE A 71 27.44 48.40 20.47
#